data_AF-A0A257LTE7-F1
#
_entry.id   AF-A0A257LTE7-F1
#
_cell.length_a   1.000
_cell.length_b   1.000
_cell.length_c   1.000
_cell.angle_alpha   90.00
_cell.angle_beta   90.00
_cell.angle_gamma   90.00
#
_symmetry.space_group_name_H-M   'P 1'
#
loop_
_entity.id
_entity.type
_entity.pdbx_description
1 polymer ?
#
loop_
_entity_poly.entity_id
_entity_poly.type
_entity_poly.pdbx_seq_one_letter_code
_entity_poly.pdbx_strand_id
1 'polypeptide(L)'
;QLTVGPGGSLIRTAAATSPLGITMDGINSYGVLNIAGGTVDTSIRTIQFGFGTAATSVGNRGFVNLASGTLSVGSAITQANTTAGASYFDYFNFAGGTLRSTAAITWLPAASAAQHTLTATIYGPVTNNNNANAAFNTQIGATSNFIGGLTVDTNGFATTIASPLRVASGVGVTQTDLGDISLLAGNSGYIGAPAVVFSPPSGSGVPATGYAVINAGKVNGIVITNPGTYASGETPTVTLSGGGGSIASFTTSALTTANTAGGLTKTGAGILTLSGANTYNGATTVNGGTLQLNGSAAGAPTTSAVTVGAGGTLGFTAAAASNLDLTAKSLTLSGGNLNFDVGASGINA
;
A
#
# COMPACT_ATOMS: atom_id res chain seq x y z
N GLN A 1 -7.16 14.20 -4.87
CA GLN A 1 -6.04 13.56 -4.14
C GLN A 1 -5.92 14.20 -2.77
N LEU A 2 -5.69 13.40 -1.72
CA LEU A 2 -5.42 13.85 -0.36
C LEU A 2 -4.11 13.24 0.12
N THR A 3 -3.27 14.03 0.78
CA THR A 3 -2.03 13.55 1.40
C THR A 3 -2.01 13.94 2.88
N VAL A 4 -1.83 12.96 3.75
CA VAL A 4 -1.60 13.15 5.18
C VAL A 4 -0.11 12.93 5.44
N GLY A 5 0.65 14.04 5.43
CA GLY A 5 2.09 14.06 5.60
C GLY A 5 2.54 13.99 7.07
N PRO A 6 3.86 14.07 7.36
CA PRO A 6 4.39 14.00 8.72
C PRO A 6 3.77 15.05 9.63
N GLY A 7 3.37 14.64 10.84
CA GLY A 7 2.66 15.50 11.81
C GLY A 7 1.19 15.81 11.45
N GLY A 8 0.74 15.46 10.25
CA GLY A 8 -0.65 15.58 9.82
C GLY A 8 -1.52 14.46 10.40
N SER A 9 -2.78 14.79 10.67
CA SER A 9 -3.78 13.83 11.13
C SER A 9 -5.12 14.04 10.43
N LEU A 10 -5.76 12.94 10.03
CA LEU A 10 -7.14 12.89 9.59
C LEU A 10 -7.90 11.92 10.49
N ILE A 11 -8.76 12.45 11.35
CA ILE A 11 -9.51 11.66 12.33
C ILE A 11 -10.99 11.73 11.99
N ARG A 12 -11.60 10.58 11.71
CA ARG A 12 -13.06 10.46 11.67
C ARG A 12 -13.57 10.03 13.04
N THR A 13 -14.21 10.96 13.74
CA THR A 13 -14.77 10.73 15.07
C THR A 13 -15.87 9.67 15.05
N ALA A 14 -16.08 8.98 16.18
CA ALA A 14 -17.11 7.94 16.34
C ALA A 14 -18.55 8.40 16.01
N ALA A 15 -18.85 9.70 16.10
CA ALA A 15 -20.14 10.28 15.74
C ALA A 15 -20.41 10.32 14.21
N ALA A 16 -19.38 10.20 13.38
CA ALA A 16 -19.57 10.13 11.93
C ALA A 16 -20.26 8.82 11.55
N THR A 17 -21.24 8.85 10.66
CA THR A 17 -21.97 7.65 10.19
C THR A 17 -21.49 7.15 8.83
N SER A 18 -20.91 8.02 8.01
CA SER A 18 -20.44 7.70 6.66
C SER A 18 -19.00 7.17 6.63
N PRO A 19 -18.63 6.37 5.62
CA PRO A 19 -17.25 5.94 5.40
C PRO A 19 -16.32 7.10 5.03
N LEU A 20 -15.01 6.87 5.13
CA LEU A 20 -14.04 7.73 4.43
C LEU A 20 -13.98 7.29 2.96
N GLY A 21 -14.42 8.17 2.06
CA GLY A 21 -14.56 7.83 0.66
C GLY A 21 -13.34 8.08 -0.20
N ILE A 22 -12.95 7.07 -0.99
CA ILE A 22 -12.12 7.24 -2.18
C ILE A 22 -13.06 7.32 -3.39
N THR A 23 -13.58 8.53 -3.62
CA THR A 23 -14.59 8.76 -4.65
C THR A 23 -13.99 8.75 -6.04
N MET A 24 -14.52 7.86 -6.86
CA MET A 24 -14.25 7.77 -8.29
C MET A 24 -15.60 7.53 -8.95
N ASP A 25 -16.07 8.50 -9.72
CA ASP A 25 -17.30 8.42 -10.49
C ASP A 25 -17.00 9.03 -11.86
N GLY A 26 -17.49 8.41 -12.93
CA GLY A 26 -17.17 8.78 -14.31
C GLY A 26 -16.13 7.88 -15.00
N ILE A 27 -15.41 8.44 -15.97
CA ILE A 27 -14.53 7.69 -16.88
C ILE A 27 -13.07 8.02 -16.58
N ASN A 28 -12.25 7.01 -16.33
CA ASN A 28 -10.83 7.15 -15.99
C ASN A 28 -10.57 8.11 -14.81
N SER A 29 -11.49 8.17 -13.86
CA SER A 29 -11.39 9.01 -12.67
C SER A 29 -10.39 8.44 -11.67
N TYR A 30 -9.70 9.34 -10.95
CA TYR A 30 -8.66 9.00 -9.98
C TYR A 30 -9.02 9.46 -8.58
N GLY A 31 -8.98 8.54 -7.62
CA GLY A 31 -9.10 8.82 -6.18
C GLY A 31 -7.83 8.37 -5.46
N VAL A 32 -7.14 9.28 -4.76
CA VAL A 32 -5.87 8.96 -4.10
C VAL A 32 -5.88 9.47 -2.66
N LEU A 33 -5.60 8.57 -1.72
CA LEU A 33 -5.24 8.86 -0.34
C LEU A 33 -3.81 8.43 -0.07
N ASN A 34 -2.92 9.40 0.12
CA ASN A 34 -1.55 9.18 0.55
C ASN A 34 -1.45 9.36 2.07
N ILE A 35 -0.91 8.37 2.76
CA ILE A 35 -0.62 8.42 4.20
C ILE A 35 0.89 8.37 4.32
N ALA A 36 1.50 9.53 4.11
CA ALA A 36 2.93 9.72 3.86
C ALA A 36 3.64 10.22 5.14
N GLY A 37 3.69 9.40 6.18
CA GLY A 37 4.24 9.75 7.51
C GLY A 37 3.23 10.33 8.51
N GLY A 38 2.01 10.67 8.06
CA GLY A 38 0.93 11.12 8.94
C GLY A 38 0.05 9.99 9.48
N THR A 39 -1.05 10.36 10.15
CA THR A 39 -2.03 9.41 10.69
C THR A 39 -3.42 9.61 10.09
N VAL A 40 -4.03 8.52 9.62
CA VAL A 40 -5.47 8.47 9.33
C VAL A 40 -6.10 7.52 10.33
N ASP A 41 -7.14 7.96 11.05
CA ASP A 41 -7.91 7.11 11.96
C ASP A 41 -9.39 7.21 11.63
N THR A 42 -9.97 6.10 11.17
CA THR A 42 -11.41 6.02 10.91
C THR A 42 -12.19 5.37 12.05
N SER A 43 -11.53 5.07 13.17
CA SER A 43 -12.09 4.29 14.28
C SER A 43 -12.74 3.02 13.71
N ILE A 44 -14.01 2.77 14.04
CA ILE A 44 -14.78 1.61 13.56
C ILE A 44 -15.44 1.83 12.18
N ARG A 45 -15.02 2.84 11.40
CA ARG A 45 -15.59 3.12 10.06
C ARG A 45 -14.70 2.59 8.96
N THR A 46 -15.32 2.17 7.86
CA THR A 46 -14.62 1.68 6.67
C THR A 46 -14.05 2.82 5.83
N ILE A 47 -13.01 2.51 5.06
CA ILE A 47 -12.69 3.24 3.82
C ILE A 47 -13.45 2.56 2.69
N GLN A 48 -14.14 3.35 1.88
CA GLN A 48 -14.92 2.85 0.76
C GLN A 48 -14.34 3.33 -0.58
N PHE A 49 -14.11 2.40 -1.50
CA PHE A 49 -13.81 2.71 -2.89
C PHE A 49 -15.10 2.81 -3.71
N GLY A 50 -15.19 3.86 -4.54
CA GLY A 50 -16.35 4.10 -5.40
C GLY A 50 -17.56 4.65 -4.62
N PHE A 51 -18.40 5.44 -5.29
CA PHE A 51 -19.63 6.04 -4.71
C PHE A 51 -20.79 6.17 -5.70
N GLY A 52 -20.59 5.84 -6.99
CA GLY A 52 -21.62 5.98 -8.01
C GLY A 52 -22.59 4.80 -8.08
N THR A 53 -23.60 4.89 -8.94
CA THR A 53 -24.45 3.75 -9.34
C THR A 53 -24.44 3.53 -10.85
N ALA A 54 -23.74 4.38 -11.60
CA ALA A 54 -23.77 4.41 -13.06
C ALA A 54 -22.89 3.31 -13.68
N ALA A 55 -23.46 2.57 -14.64
CA ALA A 55 -22.74 1.58 -15.44
C ALA A 55 -21.66 2.19 -16.36
N THR A 56 -21.72 3.50 -16.63
CA THR A 56 -20.73 4.24 -17.43
C THR A 56 -19.42 4.52 -16.68
N SER A 57 -19.34 4.12 -15.41
CA SER A 57 -18.15 4.35 -14.59
C SER A 57 -17.04 3.35 -14.92
N VAL A 58 -16.21 3.66 -15.93
CA VAL A 58 -15.21 2.73 -16.47
C VAL A 58 -13.78 3.25 -16.34
N GLY A 59 -12.83 2.34 -16.08
CA GLY A 59 -11.40 2.64 -16.01
C GLY A 59 -10.97 3.42 -14.77
N ASN A 60 -11.80 3.45 -13.73
CA ASN A 60 -11.58 4.24 -12.53
C ASN A 60 -10.52 3.62 -11.63
N ARG A 61 -9.68 4.45 -10.98
CA ARG A 61 -8.53 3.98 -10.19
C ARG A 61 -8.44 4.64 -8.83
N GLY A 62 -8.49 3.80 -7.80
CA GLY A 62 -8.51 4.18 -6.41
C GLY A 62 -7.21 3.76 -5.75
N PHE A 63 -6.63 4.63 -4.93
CA PHE A 63 -5.36 4.36 -4.28
C PHE A 63 -5.42 4.71 -2.81
N VAL A 64 -5.00 3.76 -1.98
CA VAL A 64 -4.59 4.02 -0.60
C VAL A 64 -3.11 3.66 -0.52
N ASN A 65 -2.27 4.67 -0.37
CA ASN A 65 -0.82 4.51 -0.28
C ASN A 65 -0.38 4.72 1.15
N LEU A 66 0.21 3.68 1.74
CA LEU A 66 0.72 3.69 3.10
C LEU A 66 2.25 3.79 3.04
N ALA A 67 2.73 5.03 3.06
CA ALA A 67 4.14 5.38 2.89
C ALA A 67 4.67 5.97 4.21
N SER A 68 5.13 5.11 5.11
CA SER A 68 5.60 5.49 6.46
C SER A 68 4.58 6.10 7.43
N GLY A 69 3.34 6.32 7.01
CA GLY A 69 2.26 6.76 7.91
C GLY A 69 1.50 5.61 8.58
N THR A 70 0.52 5.95 9.41
CA THR A 70 -0.36 4.98 10.09
C THR A 70 -1.80 5.13 9.62
N LEU A 71 -2.41 4.01 9.23
CA LEU A 71 -3.83 3.91 8.94
C LEU A 71 -4.50 3.05 10.02
N SER A 72 -5.41 3.64 10.80
CA SER A 72 -6.16 2.97 11.85
C SER A 72 -7.61 2.77 11.46
N VAL A 73 -8.07 1.51 11.43
CA VAL A 73 -9.40 1.13 10.94
C VAL A 73 -9.93 -0.06 11.75
N GLY A 74 -11.24 -0.07 12.01
CA GLY A 74 -11.95 -1.11 12.76
C GLY A 74 -13.09 -1.77 11.98
N SER A 75 -13.26 -1.44 10.70
CA SER A 75 -14.19 -2.10 9.78
C SER A 75 -13.52 -2.40 8.46
N ALA A 76 -13.82 -3.56 7.87
CA ALA A 76 -13.29 -4.00 6.58
C ALA A 76 -13.43 -2.91 5.51
N ILE A 77 -12.43 -2.78 4.62
CA ILE A 77 -12.50 -1.92 3.44
C ILE A 77 -13.67 -2.39 2.56
N THR A 78 -14.46 -1.44 2.05
CA THR A 78 -15.64 -1.73 1.23
C THR A 78 -15.51 -1.17 -0.18
N GLN A 79 -16.29 -1.73 -1.09
CA GLN A 79 -16.37 -1.34 -2.50
C GLN A 79 -17.83 -1.05 -2.83
N ALA A 80 -18.11 0.07 -3.47
CA ALA A 80 -19.44 0.45 -3.91
C ALA A 80 -19.49 0.63 -5.43
N ASN A 81 -20.69 0.54 -5.99
CA ASN A 81 -20.97 0.44 -7.43
C ASN A 81 -20.56 -0.89 -8.06
N THR A 82 -21.36 -1.93 -7.81
CA THR A 82 -21.23 -3.24 -8.45
C THR A 82 -22.09 -3.36 -9.72
N THR A 83 -22.51 -2.23 -10.32
CA THR A 83 -23.39 -2.22 -11.49
C THR A 83 -22.65 -2.76 -12.72
N ALA A 84 -23.20 -3.78 -13.37
CA ALA A 84 -22.62 -4.38 -14.58
C ALA A 84 -22.27 -3.32 -15.64
N GLY A 85 -21.04 -3.39 -16.17
CA GLY A 85 -20.50 -2.42 -17.12
C GLY A 85 -19.51 -1.43 -16.50
N ALA A 86 -19.60 -1.19 -15.19
CA ALA A 86 -18.60 -0.38 -14.49
C ALA A 86 -17.24 -1.12 -14.38
N SER A 87 -16.15 -0.39 -14.16
CA SER A 87 -14.84 -1.02 -13.86
C SER A 87 -14.00 -0.13 -12.96
N TYR A 88 -13.52 -0.72 -11.86
CA TYR A 88 -12.70 -0.08 -10.84
C TYR A 88 -11.45 -0.90 -10.55
N PHE A 89 -10.32 -0.21 -10.42
CA PHE A 89 -9.07 -0.76 -9.97
C PHE A 89 -8.73 -0.14 -8.61
N ASP A 90 -8.78 -0.95 -7.56
CA ASP A 90 -8.55 -0.50 -6.20
C ASP A 90 -7.14 -0.97 -5.77
N TYR A 91 -6.27 -0.02 -5.49
CA TYR A 91 -4.88 -0.28 -5.14
C TYR A 91 -4.60 0.06 -3.69
N PHE A 92 -4.03 -0.90 -2.97
CA PHE A 92 -3.50 -0.73 -1.63
C PHE A 92 -1.98 -0.95 -1.69
N ASN A 93 -1.22 0.13 -1.59
CA ASN A 93 0.22 0.08 -1.77
C ASN A 93 0.94 0.35 -0.46
N PHE A 94 1.90 -0.50 -0.13
CA PHE A 94 2.66 -0.42 1.11
C PHE A 94 4.12 -0.12 0.80
N ALA A 95 4.58 1.08 1.16
CA ALA A 95 5.96 1.51 0.99
C ALA A 95 6.65 1.81 2.34
N GLY A 96 6.13 1.28 3.45
CA GLY A 96 6.79 1.34 4.76
C GLY A 96 5.99 1.94 5.92
N GLY A 97 4.66 1.88 5.89
CA GLY A 97 3.81 2.34 7.00
C GLY A 97 3.03 1.24 7.74
N THR A 98 2.09 1.63 8.59
CA THR A 98 1.41 0.76 9.57
C THR A 98 -0.10 0.69 9.36
N LEU A 99 -0.64 -0.52 9.21
CA LEU A 99 -2.07 -0.80 9.40
C LEU A 99 -2.31 -1.12 10.88
N ARG A 100 -3.16 -0.35 11.55
CA ARG A 100 -3.44 -0.51 12.98
C ARG A 100 -4.92 -0.83 13.23
N SER A 101 -5.20 -2.00 13.77
CA SER A 101 -6.58 -2.40 14.05
C SER A 101 -7.15 -1.62 15.24
N THR A 102 -8.40 -1.15 15.12
CA THR A 102 -9.15 -0.52 16.23
C THR A 102 -10.32 -1.37 16.73
N ALA A 103 -10.58 -2.49 16.06
CA ALA A 103 -11.52 -3.54 16.44
C ALA A 103 -11.09 -4.86 15.77
N ALA A 104 -11.78 -5.97 16.08
CA ALA A 104 -11.62 -7.20 15.31
C ALA A 104 -12.07 -6.98 13.85
N ILE A 105 -11.22 -7.33 12.88
CA ILE A 105 -11.38 -6.86 11.50
C ILE A 105 -10.80 -7.84 10.47
N THR A 106 -11.47 -7.95 9.33
CA THR A 106 -10.87 -8.44 8.08
C THR A 106 -10.58 -7.23 7.19
N TRP A 107 -9.34 -6.77 7.14
CA TRP A 107 -8.96 -5.52 6.48
C TRP A 107 -9.31 -5.49 5.00
N LEU A 108 -8.77 -6.46 4.25
CA LEU A 108 -8.94 -6.59 2.81
C LEU A 108 -9.70 -7.88 2.54
N PRO A 109 -10.87 -7.85 1.86
CA PRO A 109 -11.71 -9.02 1.62
C PRO A 109 -11.05 -10.05 0.69
N ALA A 110 -11.44 -11.33 0.77
CA ALA A 110 -10.82 -12.42 0.02
C ALA A 110 -11.06 -12.35 -1.50
N ALA A 111 -12.22 -11.82 -1.90
CA ALA A 111 -12.62 -11.65 -3.29
C ALA A 111 -12.95 -10.18 -3.56
N SER A 112 -12.59 -9.69 -4.75
CA SER A 112 -13.06 -8.40 -5.21
C SER A 112 -14.59 -8.42 -5.36
N ALA A 113 -15.25 -7.31 -5.07
CA ALA A 113 -16.65 -7.13 -5.44
C ALA A 113 -16.78 -7.17 -6.97
N ALA A 114 -17.98 -7.49 -7.46
CA ALA A 114 -18.25 -7.41 -8.90
C ALA A 114 -17.87 -6.02 -9.43
N GLN A 115 -17.20 -5.98 -10.58
CA GLN A 115 -16.66 -4.78 -11.23
C GLN A 115 -15.43 -4.13 -10.58
N HIS A 116 -15.01 -4.56 -9.40
CA HIS A 116 -13.80 -4.08 -8.75
C HIS A 116 -12.66 -5.09 -8.91
N THR A 117 -11.43 -4.59 -9.00
CA THR A 117 -10.22 -5.39 -8.89
C THR A 117 -9.35 -4.82 -7.80
N LEU A 118 -9.29 -5.50 -6.65
CA LEU A 118 -8.45 -5.10 -5.53
C LEU A 118 -7.05 -5.70 -5.66
N THR A 119 -6.04 -4.85 -5.61
CA THR A 119 -4.62 -5.22 -5.67
C THR A 119 -3.89 -4.64 -4.47
N ALA A 120 -3.27 -5.50 -3.66
CA ALA A 120 -2.45 -5.12 -2.54
C ALA A 120 -0.98 -5.46 -2.80
N THR A 121 -0.10 -4.47 -2.82
CA THR A 121 1.32 -4.63 -3.21
C THR A 121 2.25 -4.08 -2.14
N ILE A 122 3.26 -4.87 -1.77
CA ILE A 122 4.30 -4.46 -0.83
C ILE A 122 5.57 -4.10 -1.61
N TYR A 123 5.95 -2.83 -1.57
CA TYR A 123 7.12 -2.27 -2.20
C TYR A 123 8.30 -2.23 -1.23
N GLY A 124 9.51 -2.38 -1.75
CA GLY A 124 10.73 -2.10 -1.01
C GLY A 124 10.97 -0.60 -0.81
N PRO A 125 12.19 -0.20 -0.41
CA PRO A 125 12.52 1.19 -0.14
C PRO A 125 12.26 2.12 -1.33
N VAL A 126 11.75 3.33 -1.04
CA VAL A 126 11.54 4.40 -2.02
C VAL A 126 12.37 5.61 -1.61
N THR A 127 13.38 5.94 -2.41
CA THR A 127 14.27 7.09 -2.18
C THR A 127 13.75 8.31 -2.93
N ASN A 128 13.21 9.27 -2.20
CA ASN A 128 12.64 10.50 -2.73
C ASN A 128 13.62 11.67 -2.75
N ASN A 129 14.69 11.65 -1.95
CA ASN A 129 15.68 12.73 -1.89
C ASN A 129 16.87 12.57 -2.87
N ASN A 130 16.64 11.92 -4.02
CA ASN A 130 17.65 11.69 -5.06
C ASN A 130 17.17 12.20 -6.43
N ASN A 131 16.69 13.44 -6.48
CA ASN A 131 16.27 14.12 -7.71
C ASN A 131 17.42 14.96 -8.32
N ALA A 132 17.31 15.32 -9.59
CA ALA A 132 18.22 16.27 -10.24
C ALA A 132 18.24 17.65 -9.55
N ASN A 133 17.12 18.04 -8.92
CA ASN A 133 16.99 19.29 -8.18
C ASN A 133 17.48 19.15 -6.73
N ALA A 134 18.66 19.71 -6.45
CA ALA A 134 19.25 19.70 -5.12
C ALA A 134 18.43 20.47 -4.05
N ALA A 135 17.70 21.52 -4.44
CA ALA A 135 16.86 22.27 -3.52
C ALA A 135 15.66 21.45 -3.07
N PHE A 136 15.03 20.70 -3.98
CA PHE A 136 14.00 19.72 -3.65
C PHE A 136 14.55 18.63 -2.71
N ASN A 137 15.72 18.06 -3.00
CA ASN A 137 16.33 17.05 -2.14
C ASN A 137 16.59 17.56 -0.72
N THR A 138 17.02 18.82 -0.60
CA THR A 138 17.25 19.48 0.68
C THR A 138 15.93 19.70 1.44
N GLN A 139 14.88 20.17 0.74
CA GLN A 139 13.58 20.42 1.34
C GLN A 139 12.91 19.14 1.86
N ILE A 140 13.05 18.04 1.10
CA ILE A 140 12.39 16.78 1.39
C ILE A 140 13.19 15.93 2.38
N GLY A 141 14.52 15.98 2.29
CA GLY A 141 15.41 15.27 3.19
C GLY A 141 15.16 13.75 3.23
N ALA A 142 15.79 13.07 4.19
CA ALA A 142 15.58 11.63 4.37
C ALA A 142 14.19 11.29 4.94
N THR A 143 13.45 12.27 5.49
CA THR A 143 12.16 12.06 6.18
C THR A 143 11.02 11.65 5.26
N SER A 144 11.14 11.89 3.95
CA SER A 144 10.17 11.40 2.96
C SER A 144 10.73 10.25 2.12
N ASN A 145 11.89 9.71 2.48
CA ASN A 145 12.28 8.39 2.01
C ASN A 145 11.48 7.36 2.79
N PHE A 146 10.93 6.39 2.06
CA PHE A 146 10.13 5.35 2.66
C PHE A 146 10.94 4.07 2.73
N ILE A 147 10.90 3.41 3.89
CA ILE A 147 11.73 2.22 4.15
C ILE A 147 11.26 0.97 3.40
N GLY A 148 10.09 1.01 2.77
CA GLY A 148 9.44 -0.16 2.18
C GLY A 148 8.76 -1.05 3.22
N GLY A 149 7.94 -1.97 2.74
CA GLY A 149 7.27 -2.96 3.57
C GLY A 149 5.92 -2.52 4.12
N LEU A 150 5.34 -3.40 4.92
CA LEU A 150 4.08 -3.24 5.61
C LEU A 150 4.27 -3.61 7.08
N THR A 151 3.87 -2.72 8.00
CA THR A 151 3.66 -3.07 9.40
C THR A 151 2.17 -3.31 9.64
N VAL A 152 1.83 -4.41 10.31
CA VAL A 152 0.49 -4.68 10.80
C VAL A 152 0.54 -4.73 12.33
N ASP A 153 -0.08 -3.73 12.93
CA ASP A 153 -0.28 -3.63 14.37
C ASP A 153 -1.70 -4.07 14.71
N THR A 154 -1.82 -5.25 15.30
CA THR A 154 -3.14 -5.77 15.66
C THR A 154 -3.75 -5.05 16.86
N ASN A 155 -2.96 -4.29 17.63
CA ASN A 155 -3.43 -3.53 18.78
C ASN A 155 -4.31 -4.37 19.75
N GLY A 156 -4.00 -5.66 19.89
CA GLY A 156 -4.76 -6.60 20.73
C GLY A 156 -5.97 -7.28 20.06
N PHE A 157 -6.35 -6.88 18.86
CA PHE A 157 -7.53 -7.42 18.16
C PHE A 157 -7.18 -8.58 17.20
N ALA A 158 -8.15 -9.47 16.99
CA ALA A 158 -8.10 -10.44 15.90
C ALA A 158 -8.18 -9.70 14.55
N THR A 159 -7.17 -9.88 13.71
CA THR A 159 -6.98 -9.14 12.46
C THR A 159 -6.76 -10.13 11.33
N THR A 160 -7.47 -9.98 10.23
CA THR A 160 -7.29 -10.83 9.05
C THR A 160 -6.96 -9.96 7.83
N ILE A 161 -6.00 -10.38 7.03
CA ILE A 161 -5.81 -9.89 5.66
C ILE A 161 -6.16 -11.04 4.72
N ALA A 162 -7.28 -10.91 4.02
CA ALA A 162 -7.80 -11.98 3.18
C ALA A 162 -7.44 -11.84 1.70
N SER A 163 -7.22 -10.63 1.20
CA SER A 163 -6.61 -10.44 -0.12
C SER A 163 -5.13 -10.86 -0.13
N PRO A 164 -4.62 -11.43 -1.24
CA PRO A 164 -3.19 -11.67 -1.43
C PRO A 164 -2.35 -10.39 -1.30
N LEU A 165 -1.32 -10.43 -0.46
CA LEU A 165 -0.25 -9.43 -0.44
C LEU A 165 0.79 -9.80 -1.50
N ARG A 166 0.94 -8.94 -2.51
CA ARG A 166 1.77 -9.21 -3.69
C ARG A 166 3.15 -8.56 -3.60
N VAL A 167 4.13 -9.17 -4.24
CA VAL A 167 5.44 -8.55 -4.52
C VAL A 167 5.30 -7.42 -5.55
N ALA A 168 6.06 -6.34 -5.36
CA ALA A 168 6.29 -5.34 -6.40
C ALA A 168 7.20 -5.91 -7.49
N SER A 169 6.62 -6.29 -8.64
CA SER A 169 7.34 -6.80 -9.80
C SER A 169 7.66 -5.70 -10.83
N GLY A 170 8.43 -6.04 -11.86
CA GLY A 170 8.75 -5.11 -12.96
C GLY A 170 9.67 -3.98 -12.53
N VAL A 171 9.52 -2.82 -13.19
CA VAL A 171 10.26 -1.60 -12.90
C VAL A 171 9.34 -0.53 -12.30
N GLY A 172 9.93 0.38 -11.53
CA GLY A 172 9.23 1.46 -10.85
C GLY A 172 9.75 2.83 -11.26
N VAL A 173 8.90 3.86 -11.13
CA VAL A 173 9.30 5.26 -11.29
C VAL A 173 10.25 5.66 -10.16
N THR A 174 11.36 6.30 -10.50
CA THR A 174 12.31 6.90 -9.56
C THR A 174 12.39 8.41 -9.73
N GLN A 175 13.06 9.07 -8.78
CA GLN A 175 13.31 10.51 -8.86
C GLN A 175 14.16 10.92 -10.07
N THR A 176 15.06 10.04 -10.52
CA THR A 176 15.84 10.25 -11.75
C THR A 176 14.94 10.25 -12.97
N ASP A 177 13.94 9.36 -13.00
CA ASP A 177 13.04 9.22 -14.15
C ASP A 177 12.14 10.44 -14.36
N LEU A 178 11.85 11.18 -13.29
CA LEU A 178 11.05 12.40 -13.32
C LEU A 178 11.81 13.64 -13.80
N GLY A 179 13.14 13.63 -13.75
CA GLY A 179 13.97 14.81 -14.03
C GLY A 179 13.70 15.99 -13.09
N ASP A 180 14.10 17.20 -13.51
CA ASP A 180 13.86 18.44 -12.77
C ASP A 180 12.56 19.12 -13.22
N ILE A 181 11.48 18.85 -12.49
CA ILE A 181 10.14 19.40 -12.74
C ILE A 181 10.11 20.93 -12.59
N SER A 182 11.00 21.50 -11.76
CA SER A 182 11.00 22.93 -11.47
C SER A 182 11.35 23.80 -12.69
N LEU A 183 12.00 23.20 -13.70
CA LEU A 183 12.43 23.85 -14.93
C LEU A 183 11.42 23.72 -16.08
N LEU A 184 10.32 22.97 -15.89
CA LEU A 184 9.30 22.82 -16.92
C LEU A 184 8.59 24.15 -17.21
N ALA A 185 8.39 24.42 -18.50
CA ALA A 185 7.72 25.63 -18.94
C ALA A 185 6.28 25.71 -18.39
N GLY A 186 5.88 26.91 -17.97
CA GLY A 186 4.56 27.17 -17.38
C GLY A 186 4.46 26.87 -15.87
N ASN A 187 5.48 26.29 -15.24
CA ASN A 187 5.45 25.91 -13.82
C ASN A 187 5.42 27.13 -12.87
N SER A 188 4.24 27.69 -12.68
CA SER A 188 3.97 28.87 -11.86
C SER A 188 2.46 28.99 -11.54
N GLY A 189 2.10 29.87 -10.61
CA GLY A 189 0.70 30.16 -10.28
C GLY A 189 0.01 29.13 -9.39
N TYR A 190 0.75 28.17 -8.83
CA TYR A 190 0.18 27.20 -7.90
C TYR A 190 -0.13 27.85 -6.55
N ILE A 191 -1.40 27.85 -6.17
CA ILE A 191 -1.88 28.28 -4.84
C ILE A 191 -2.11 27.09 -3.90
N GLY A 192 -2.14 25.88 -4.46
CA GLY A 192 -2.23 24.62 -3.73
C GLY A 192 -1.54 23.50 -4.51
N ALA A 193 -1.22 22.40 -3.84
CA ALA A 193 -0.56 21.27 -4.48
C ALA A 193 -1.50 20.63 -5.53
N PRO A 194 -1.08 20.50 -6.79
CA PRO A 194 -1.87 19.77 -7.79
C PRO A 194 -1.91 18.27 -7.47
N ALA A 195 -2.94 17.60 -7.95
CA ALA A 195 -2.97 16.15 -8.01
C ALA A 195 -1.91 15.66 -9.00
N VAL A 196 -1.17 14.62 -8.63
CA VAL A 196 -0.16 13.98 -9.49
C VAL A 196 -0.75 12.69 -10.02
N VAL A 197 -0.87 12.60 -11.34
CA VAL A 197 -1.43 11.42 -12.02
C VAL A 197 -0.42 10.86 -12.99
N PHE A 198 0.00 9.62 -12.75
CA PHE A 198 0.79 8.84 -13.69
C PHE A 198 -0.13 8.04 -14.60
N SER A 199 0.23 7.92 -15.88
CA SER A 199 -0.48 7.02 -16.78
C SER A 199 -0.33 5.57 -16.29
N PRO A 200 -1.36 4.75 -16.49
CA PRO A 200 -1.28 3.35 -16.12
C PRO A 200 -0.24 2.63 -16.98
N PRO A 201 0.34 1.52 -16.46
CA PRO A 201 1.16 0.63 -17.26
C PRO A 201 0.40 0.12 -18.48
N SER A 202 1.13 -0.20 -19.55
CA SER A 202 0.54 -0.81 -20.75
C SER A 202 -0.12 -2.17 -20.48
N GLY A 203 0.34 -2.88 -19.44
CA GLY A 203 -0.20 -4.16 -18.98
C GLY A 203 -0.99 -4.07 -17.66
N SER A 204 -1.11 -5.20 -16.96
CA SER A 204 -1.90 -5.35 -15.72
C SER A 204 -1.22 -4.81 -14.45
N GLY A 205 -0.27 -3.88 -14.60
CA GLY A 205 0.51 -3.33 -13.51
C GLY A 205 -0.23 -2.32 -12.64
N VAL A 206 0.46 -1.85 -11.60
CA VAL A 206 0.00 -0.81 -10.68
C VAL A 206 0.57 0.54 -11.15
N PRO A 207 -0.25 1.57 -11.38
CA PRO A 207 0.26 2.90 -11.66
C PRO A 207 1.05 3.49 -10.49
N ALA A 208 2.11 4.23 -10.79
CA ALA A 208 2.81 5.03 -9.80
C ALA A 208 1.88 6.08 -9.18
N THR A 209 2.19 6.50 -7.96
CA THR A 209 1.52 7.62 -7.31
C THR A 209 2.52 8.47 -6.55
N GLY A 210 2.20 9.74 -6.37
CA GLY A 210 2.99 10.66 -5.57
C GLY A 210 2.19 11.88 -5.19
N TYR A 211 2.83 12.84 -4.54
CA TYR A 211 2.27 14.16 -4.29
C TYR A 211 3.26 15.26 -4.66
N ALA A 212 2.73 16.36 -5.18
CA ALA A 212 3.51 17.51 -5.57
C ALA A 212 3.94 18.31 -4.34
N VAL A 213 5.20 18.74 -4.33
CA VAL A 213 5.74 19.66 -3.34
C VAL A 213 5.79 21.02 -3.99
N ILE A 214 5.08 21.98 -3.41
CA ILE A 214 5.05 23.34 -3.91
C ILE A 214 5.91 24.27 -3.05
N ASN A 215 6.61 25.19 -3.70
CA ASN A 215 7.28 26.30 -3.04
C ASN A 215 7.19 27.54 -3.92
N ALA A 216 6.91 28.70 -3.32
CA ALA A 216 6.83 29.98 -4.02
C ALA A 216 5.99 29.95 -5.32
N GLY A 217 4.85 29.26 -5.30
CA GLY A 217 3.93 29.18 -6.44
C GLY A 217 4.33 28.23 -7.57
N LYS A 218 5.36 27.40 -7.36
CA LYS A 218 5.85 26.41 -8.33
C LYS A 218 5.83 25.00 -7.73
N VAL A 219 5.73 23.99 -8.58
CA VAL A 219 5.99 22.60 -8.20
C VAL A 219 7.51 22.37 -8.23
N ASN A 220 8.11 22.17 -7.07
CA ASN A 220 9.55 21.93 -6.92
C ASN A 220 9.93 20.48 -7.24
N GLY A 221 8.98 19.55 -7.06
CA GLY A 221 9.17 18.14 -7.36
C GLY A 221 7.99 17.30 -6.89
N ILE A 222 8.12 15.99 -7.05
CA ILE A 222 7.13 15.00 -6.63
C ILE A 222 7.79 14.07 -5.62
N VAL A 223 7.08 13.81 -4.52
CA VAL A 223 7.40 12.69 -3.63
C VAL A 223 6.61 11.48 -4.09
N ILE A 224 7.31 10.42 -4.48
CA ILE A 224 6.74 9.16 -4.94
C ILE A 224 6.29 8.34 -3.73
N THR A 225 4.99 8.09 -3.60
CA THR A 225 4.37 7.29 -2.53
C THR A 225 4.18 5.82 -2.93
N ASN A 226 4.18 5.57 -4.24
CA ASN A 226 4.21 4.24 -4.83
C ASN A 226 4.97 4.33 -6.17
N PRO A 227 6.06 3.58 -6.39
CA PRO A 227 6.78 3.63 -7.66
C PRO A 227 6.02 2.94 -8.81
N GLY A 228 4.97 2.17 -8.52
CA GLY A 228 4.20 1.43 -9.52
C GLY A 228 4.90 0.17 -10.01
N THR A 229 4.27 -0.58 -10.89
CA THR A 229 4.82 -1.79 -11.52
C THR A 229 4.63 -1.72 -13.03
N TYR A 230 5.68 -1.33 -13.73
CA TYR A 230 5.69 -1.14 -15.19
C TYR A 230 6.56 -2.19 -15.88
N ALA A 231 6.38 -2.36 -17.20
CA ALA A 231 7.37 -3.08 -17.99
C ALA A 231 8.61 -2.19 -18.23
N SER A 232 9.79 -2.82 -18.37
CA SER A 232 11.03 -2.11 -18.68
C SER A 232 10.89 -1.37 -20.01
N GLY A 233 11.35 -0.12 -20.05
CA GLY A 233 11.30 0.75 -21.21
C GLY A 233 10.00 1.56 -21.36
N GLU A 234 8.98 1.32 -20.53
CA GLU A 234 7.80 2.19 -20.52
C GLU A 234 8.17 3.62 -20.12
N THR A 235 7.42 4.60 -20.63
CA THR A 235 7.59 6.03 -20.35
C THR A 235 6.26 6.64 -19.87
N PRO A 236 5.87 6.40 -18.60
CA PRO A 236 4.60 6.91 -18.11
C PRO A 236 4.47 8.42 -18.28
N THR A 237 3.30 8.86 -18.72
CA THR A 237 2.94 10.28 -18.75
C THR A 237 2.58 10.72 -17.34
N VAL A 238 3.06 11.89 -16.93
CA VAL A 238 2.75 12.56 -15.69
C VAL A 238 1.90 13.80 -15.99
N THR A 239 0.74 13.89 -15.36
CA THR A 239 -0.16 15.03 -15.45
C THR A 239 -0.37 15.64 -14.07
N LEU A 240 -0.27 16.97 -14.00
CA LEU A 240 -0.59 17.74 -12.80
C LEU A 240 -1.92 18.44 -13.00
N SER A 241 -2.89 18.16 -12.12
CA SER A 241 -4.25 18.69 -12.25
C SER A 241 -4.70 19.43 -11.00
N GLY A 242 -5.35 20.59 -11.19
CA GLY A 242 -5.78 21.49 -10.13
C GLY A 242 -4.63 22.31 -9.53
N GLY A 243 -4.83 22.86 -8.33
CA GLY A 243 -3.81 23.65 -7.63
C GLY A 243 -3.63 25.09 -8.12
N GLY A 244 -4.36 25.51 -9.16
CA GLY A 244 -4.37 26.88 -9.70
C GLY A 244 -3.35 27.14 -10.82
N GLY A 245 -2.18 26.51 -10.76
CA GLY A 245 -1.17 26.53 -11.82
C GLY A 245 -1.41 25.46 -12.88
N SER A 246 -0.70 25.56 -14.00
CA SER A 246 -0.75 24.54 -15.07
C SER A 246 0.62 24.35 -15.70
N ILE A 247 0.98 23.09 -15.90
CA ILE A 247 2.08 22.68 -16.76
C ILE A 247 1.53 21.71 -17.80
N ALA A 248 2.16 21.65 -18.97
CA ALA A 248 1.88 20.60 -19.93
C ALA A 248 2.23 19.23 -19.31
N SER A 249 1.44 18.20 -19.65
CA SER A 249 1.80 16.82 -19.31
C SER A 249 3.19 16.51 -19.88
N PHE A 250 3.98 15.77 -19.12
CA PHE A 250 5.34 15.36 -19.49
C PHE A 250 5.48 13.86 -19.33
N THR A 251 6.54 13.26 -19.83
CA THR A 251 6.81 11.82 -19.67
C THR A 251 8.05 11.63 -18.81
N THR A 252 8.10 10.51 -18.10
CA THR A 252 9.35 10.06 -17.50
C THR A 252 10.37 9.69 -18.57
N SER A 253 11.64 9.52 -18.20
CA SER A 253 12.55 8.70 -19.00
C SER A 253 12.09 7.24 -19.05
N ALA A 254 12.67 6.45 -19.95
CA ALA A 254 12.40 5.03 -20.07
C ALA A 254 12.74 4.31 -18.76
N LEU A 255 11.75 3.68 -18.13
CA LEU A 255 11.92 3.05 -16.83
C LEU A 255 12.79 1.79 -16.93
N THR A 256 13.83 1.71 -16.10
CA THR A 256 14.76 0.56 -16.07
C THR A 256 15.07 0.06 -14.66
N THR A 257 14.71 0.83 -13.63
CA THR A 257 14.98 0.48 -12.24
C THR A 257 13.99 -0.58 -11.77
N ALA A 258 14.48 -1.80 -11.56
CA ALA A 258 13.68 -2.89 -11.01
C ALA A 258 13.12 -2.54 -9.63
N ASN A 259 11.85 -2.87 -9.40
CA ASN A 259 11.28 -2.78 -8.06
C ASN A 259 12.00 -3.73 -7.10
N THR A 260 12.11 -3.28 -5.86
CA THR A 260 12.60 -4.12 -4.76
C THR A 260 11.43 -4.62 -3.93
N ALA A 261 11.65 -5.73 -3.24
CA ALA A 261 10.66 -6.37 -2.39
C ALA A 261 10.57 -5.71 -1.02
N GLY A 262 9.36 -5.43 -0.55
CA GLY A 262 9.12 -5.07 0.85
C GLY A 262 8.70 -6.28 1.68
N GLY A 263 8.96 -6.20 2.99
CA GLY A 263 8.64 -7.23 3.97
C GLY A 263 7.37 -6.96 4.78
N LEU A 264 7.03 -7.89 5.66
CA LEU A 264 5.92 -7.77 6.62
C LEU A 264 6.45 -7.71 8.05
N THR A 265 6.02 -6.73 8.83
CA THR A 265 6.28 -6.66 10.27
C THR A 265 4.97 -6.77 11.05
N LYS A 266 4.84 -7.80 11.88
CA LYS A 266 3.70 -8.02 12.76
C LYS A 266 4.00 -7.50 14.16
N THR A 267 3.14 -6.62 14.68
CA THR A 267 3.16 -6.08 16.04
C THR A 267 1.76 -6.16 16.68
N GLY A 268 1.64 -5.72 17.92
CA GLY A 268 0.38 -5.80 18.69
C GLY A 268 0.09 -7.21 19.23
N ALA A 269 -0.58 -7.28 20.37
CA ALA A 269 -0.79 -8.55 21.09
C ALA A 269 -1.81 -9.50 20.43
N GLY A 270 -2.64 -9.00 19.51
CA GLY A 270 -3.68 -9.80 18.85
C GLY A 270 -3.13 -10.72 17.75
N ILE A 271 -4.00 -11.57 17.22
CA ILE A 271 -3.68 -12.51 16.13
C ILE A 271 -3.81 -11.80 14.78
N LEU A 272 -2.80 -11.92 13.91
CA LEU A 272 -2.90 -11.61 12.49
C LEU A 272 -3.02 -12.91 11.70
N THR A 273 -4.12 -13.09 10.99
CA THR A 273 -4.33 -14.19 10.05
C THR A 273 -4.10 -13.71 8.63
N LEU A 274 -3.21 -14.37 7.90
CA LEU A 274 -3.05 -14.19 6.46
C LEU A 274 -3.74 -15.35 5.74
N SER A 275 -4.84 -15.06 5.03
CA SER A 275 -5.63 -16.11 4.35
C SER A 275 -5.59 -16.06 2.82
N GLY A 276 -5.11 -14.97 2.24
CA GLY A 276 -4.84 -14.88 0.79
C GLY A 276 -3.54 -15.59 0.40
N ALA A 277 -3.38 -15.95 -0.88
CA ALA A 277 -2.14 -16.53 -1.40
C ALA A 277 -1.05 -15.47 -1.59
N ASN A 278 -0.30 -15.19 -0.52
CA ASN A 278 0.68 -14.11 -0.51
C ASN A 278 1.90 -14.42 -1.39
N THR A 279 2.36 -13.43 -2.15
CA THR A 279 3.54 -13.55 -3.03
C THR A 279 4.62 -12.52 -2.75
N TYR A 280 4.42 -11.62 -1.78
CA TYR A 280 5.52 -10.76 -1.30
C TYR A 280 6.70 -11.62 -0.89
N ASN A 281 7.91 -11.21 -1.25
CA ASN A 281 9.12 -12.00 -1.04
C ASN A 281 10.16 -11.29 -0.13
N GLY A 282 9.85 -10.12 0.42
CA GLY A 282 10.66 -9.49 1.48
C GLY A 282 10.46 -10.16 2.85
N ALA A 283 11.40 -9.99 3.77
CA ALA A 283 11.43 -10.69 5.06
C ALA A 283 10.18 -10.44 5.92
N THR A 284 9.76 -11.46 6.68
CA THR A 284 8.67 -11.37 7.66
C THR A 284 9.24 -11.34 9.07
N THR A 285 8.85 -10.35 9.87
CA THR A 285 9.24 -10.23 11.28
C THR A 285 7.99 -10.25 12.17
N VAL A 286 7.98 -11.10 13.19
CA VAL A 286 6.90 -11.19 14.20
C VAL A 286 7.44 -10.68 15.53
N ASN A 287 7.15 -9.41 15.84
CA ASN A 287 7.62 -8.75 17.05
C ASN A 287 6.65 -8.91 18.24
N GLY A 288 5.36 -9.12 17.96
CA GLY A 288 4.32 -9.18 18.99
C GLY A 288 3.10 -9.99 18.56
N GLY A 289 2.49 -10.69 19.51
CA GLY A 289 1.28 -11.48 19.30
C GLY A 289 1.51 -12.66 18.35
N THR A 290 0.45 -13.14 17.71
CA THR A 290 0.54 -14.30 16.80
C THR A 290 0.40 -13.88 15.34
N LEU A 291 1.33 -14.32 14.49
CA LEU A 291 1.12 -14.42 13.05
C LEU A 291 0.61 -15.84 12.75
N GLN A 292 -0.66 -15.95 12.39
CA GLN A 292 -1.34 -17.21 12.10
C GLN A 292 -1.34 -17.48 10.60
N LEU A 293 -0.80 -18.65 10.23
CA LEU A 293 -0.78 -19.15 8.87
C LEU A 293 -1.84 -20.26 8.74
N ASN A 294 -2.73 -20.13 7.77
CA ASN A 294 -3.80 -21.10 7.55
C ASN A 294 -3.43 -22.06 6.41
N GLY A 295 -2.79 -23.18 6.75
CA GLY A 295 -3.00 -24.50 6.13
C GLY A 295 -2.66 -24.75 4.65
N SER A 296 -2.31 -23.75 3.87
CA SER A 296 -1.73 -23.93 2.55
C SER A 296 -0.52 -22.99 2.44
N ALA A 297 0.35 -23.26 1.46
CA ALA A 297 1.44 -22.39 1.03
C ALA A 297 1.04 -20.91 0.76
N ALA A 298 -0.21 -20.51 1.01
CA ALA A 298 -0.76 -19.16 0.95
C ALA A 298 -0.38 -18.23 2.13
N GLY A 299 -0.18 -18.76 3.34
CA GLY A 299 -0.10 -17.93 4.55
C GLY A 299 1.23 -17.20 4.77
N ALA A 300 2.35 -17.92 4.76
CA ALA A 300 3.69 -17.32 4.79
C ALA A 300 4.26 -17.34 3.39
N PRO A 301 5.02 -16.32 2.97
CA PRO A 301 5.77 -16.42 1.74
C PRO A 301 6.63 -17.67 1.80
N THR A 302 6.29 -18.62 0.94
CA THR A 302 7.16 -19.75 0.66
C THR A 302 8.42 -19.30 -0.08
N THR A 303 8.73 -17.99 -0.14
CA THR A 303 9.98 -17.38 -0.62
C THR A 303 10.72 -16.41 0.36
N SER A 304 10.21 -16.06 1.56
CA SER A 304 10.86 -15.06 2.47
C SER A 304 11.42 -15.59 3.80
N ALA A 305 12.52 -15.01 4.28
CA ALA A 305 13.03 -15.27 5.63
C ALA A 305 12.02 -14.83 6.70
N VAL A 306 11.89 -15.62 7.78
CA VAL A 306 10.99 -15.33 8.90
C VAL A 306 11.78 -15.18 10.19
N THR A 307 11.57 -14.09 10.92
CA THR A 307 12.14 -13.86 12.25
C THR A 307 11.02 -13.72 13.27
N VAL A 308 11.07 -14.48 14.36
CA VAL A 308 10.12 -14.40 15.47
C VAL A 308 10.85 -13.89 16.69
N GLY A 309 10.56 -12.64 17.09
CA GLY A 309 11.13 -12.01 18.28
C GLY A 309 10.46 -12.48 19.57
N ALA A 310 11.02 -12.10 20.72
CA ALA A 310 10.59 -12.57 22.05
C ALA A 310 9.09 -12.39 22.37
N GLY A 311 8.42 -11.38 21.82
CA GLY A 311 6.98 -11.17 22.00
C GLY A 311 6.10 -11.84 20.95
N GLY A 312 6.69 -12.50 19.96
CA GLY A 312 6.02 -13.05 18.80
C GLY A 312 5.81 -14.55 18.87
N THR A 313 4.73 -14.98 18.21
CA THR A 313 4.43 -16.39 17.94
C THR A 313 4.15 -16.56 16.46
N LEU A 314 4.78 -17.54 15.82
CA LEU A 314 4.37 -18.02 14.50
C LEU A 314 3.45 -19.23 14.69
N GLY A 315 2.19 -19.10 14.29
CA GLY A 315 1.17 -20.13 14.44
C GLY A 315 0.83 -20.82 13.12
N PHE A 316 0.54 -22.12 13.18
CA PHE A 316 0.06 -22.94 12.07
C PHE A 316 -1.24 -23.62 12.49
N THR A 317 -2.33 -23.45 11.73
CA THR A 317 -3.59 -24.17 11.98
C THR A 317 -3.57 -25.49 11.24
N ALA A 318 -4.15 -26.54 11.81
CA ALA A 318 -4.22 -27.86 11.19
C ALA A 318 -5.01 -27.81 9.87
N ALA A 319 -4.30 -27.85 8.74
CA ALA A 319 -4.82 -28.39 7.49
C ALA A 319 -3.94 -29.58 7.12
N ALA A 320 -4.55 -30.63 6.58
CA ALA A 320 -4.01 -31.99 6.41
C ALA A 320 -2.67 -32.14 5.63
N ALA A 321 -2.03 -31.04 5.21
CA ALA A 321 -0.75 -31.04 4.52
C ALA A 321 0.04 -29.71 4.72
N SER A 322 0.26 -29.27 5.96
CA SER A 322 1.11 -28.10 6.23
C SER A 322 2.58 -28.52 6.37
N ASN A 323 3.28 -28.71 5.26
CA ASN A 323 4.74 -28.82 5.29
C ASN A 323 5.33 -27.41 5.42
N LEU A 324 6.08 -27.16 6.50
CA LEU A 324 6.92 -25.97 6.60
C LEU A 324 8.19 -26.20 5.76
N ASP A 325 8.17 -25.75 4.51
CA ASP A 325 9.31 -25.81 3.61
C ASP A 325 10.32 -24.68 3.92
N LEU A 326 11.39 -25.05 4.63
CA LEU A 326 12.55 -24.21 4.94
C LEU A 326 13.74 -24.46 3.99
N THR A 327 13.58 -25.28 2.96
CA THR A 327 14.71 -25.77 2.14
C THR A 327 15.44 -24.65 1.39
N ALA A 328 14.78 -23.51 1.17
CA ALA A 328 15.35 -22.32 0.55
C ALA A 328 15.46 -21.11 1.50
N LYS A 329 15.24 -21.27 2.82
CA LYS A 329 15.04 -20.12 3.73
C LYS A 329 15.45 -20.34 5.19
N SER A 330 15.60 -19.22 5.90
CA SER A 330 15.75 -19.20 7.36
C SER A 330 14.44 -18.91 8.08
N LEU A 331 14.17 -19.71 9.12
CA LEU A 331 13.29 -19.36 10.22
C LEU A 331 14.18 -19.11 11.44
N THR A 332 14.15 -17.89 11.97
CA THR A 332 14.95 -17.48 13.13
C THR A 332 14.04 -17.24 14.32
N LEU A 333 14.29 -17.95 15.43
CA LEU A 333 13.61 -17.76 16.70
C LEU A 333 14.51 -16.91 17.61
N SER A 334 14.31 -15.59 17.59
CA SER A 334 15.02 -14.62 18.43
C SER A 334 14.32 -14.48 19.78
N GLY A 335 14.11 -15.61 20.46
CA GLY A 335 13.38 -15.73 21.73
C GLY A 335 11.86 -15.89 21.61
N GLY A 336 11.32 -15.93 20.39
CA GLY A 336 9.88 -16.13 20.14
C GLY A 336 9.44 -17.60 20.10
N ASN A 337 8.15 -17.80 19.85
CA ASN A 337 7.52 -19.13 19.89
C ASN A 337 7.08 -19.64 18.51
N LEU A 338 7.04 -20.96 18.37
CA LEU A 338 6.28 -21.65 17.32
C LEU A 338 5.07 -22.34 17.95
N ASN A 339 3.90 -22.18 17.34
CA ASN A 339 2.69 -22.86 17.76
C ASN A 339 2.15 -23.73 16.62
N PHE A 340 2.09 -25.03 16.83
CA PHE A 340 1.52 -25.98 15.89
C PHE A 340 0.19 -26.49 16.43
N ASP A 341 -0.89 -26.26 15.70
CA ASP A 341 -2.12 -27.00 15.90
C ASP A 341 -1.96 -28.39 15.24
N VAL A 342 -1.81 -29.42 16.07
CA VAL A 342 -1.64 -30.82 15.63
C VAL A 342 -2.97 -31.50 15.29
N GLY A 343 -4.10 -30.78 15.40
CA GLY A 343 -5.43 -31.32 15.15
C GLY A 343 -5.77 -32.52 16.05
N ALA A 344 -6.79 -33.29 15.66
CA ALA A 344 -7.28 -34.46 16.41
C ALA A 344 -6.30 -35.67 16.42
N SER A 345 -5.22 -35.61 15.64
CA SER A 345 -4.26 -36.72 15.52
C SER A 345 -3.28 -36.82 16.70
N GLY A 346 -3.23 -35.80 17.57
CA GLY A 346 -2.45 -35.82 18.80
C GLY A 346 -0.93 -35.84 18.57
N ILE A 347 -0.19 -35.48 19.62
CA ILE A 347 1.26 -35.75 19.71
C ILE A 347 1.36 -37.20 20.19
N ASN A 348 1.93 -38.11 19.39
CA ASN A 348 2.31 -39.40 19.94
C ASN A 348 3.46 -39.15 20.92
N ALA A 349 3.21 -39.44 22.19
CA ALA A 349 4.14 -39.20 23.30
C ALA A 349 5.39 -40.08 23.20
#